data_AF-A0A929PVT8-F1
#
_entry.id   AF-A0A929PVT8-F1
#
_cell.length_a   1.000
_cell.length_b   1.000
_cell.length_c   1.000
_cell.angle_alpha   90.00
_cell.angle_beta   90.00
_cell.angle_gamma   90.00
#
_symmetry.space_group_name_H-M   'P 1'
#
loop_
_entity.id
_entity.type
_entity.pdbx_description
1 polymer ?
#
loop_
_entity_poly.entity_id
_entity_poly.type
_entity_poly.pdbx_seq_one_letter_code
_entity_poly.pdbx_strand_id
1 'polypeptide(L)'
;MKKLLLAACFVIGATAMSFAQGGGQGGQGGGQGGNRMGGTPEQQAKRLQTQLSLTDDQLAKVTAIYAADTKKMDSIRTAANGDRQAMTAAMQPLRKAQTDKITALLTDEQKATWKKAQEEQAARRRQGGGGGQGGQQGGTPPPPPTE
;
A
#
# COMPACT_ATOMS: atom_id res chain seq x y z
N MET A 1 -35.13 -2.54 -20.17
CA MET A 1 -36.05 -3.53 -20.77
C MET A 1 -35.17 -4.58 -21.45
N LYS A 2 -35.03 -5.80 -20.92
CA LYS A 2 -35.90 -6.97 -21.23
C LYS A 2 -35.88 -7.21 -22.75
N LYS A 3 -35.36 -8.28 -23.36
CA LYS A 3 -35.11 -9.69 -22.96
C LYS A 3 -34.23 -10.34 -24.06
N LEU A 4 -33.57 -11.46 -23.75
CA LEU A 4 -33.47 -12.72 -24.54
C LEU A 4 -32.41 -13.59 -23.85
N LEU A 5 -32.76 -14.46 -22.88
CA LEU A 5 -33.18 -15.86 -23.02
C LEU A 5 -32.28 -16.70 -23.94
N LEU A 6 -31.46 -17.60 -23.36
CA LEU A 6 -31.65 -19.05 -23.47
C LEU A 6 -30.68 -19.83 -22.56
N ALA A 7 -31.26 -20.77 -21.81
CA ALA A 7 -30.59 -21.76 -20.97
C ALA A 7 -30.73 -23.15 -21.62
N ALA A 8 -29.68 -23.99 -21.52
CA ALA A 8 -29.68 -25.47 -21.48
C ALA A 8 -28.26 -25.97 -21.83
N CYS A 9 -27.45 -26.39 -20.85
CA CYS A 9 -27.27 -27.80 -20.41
C CYS A 9 -26.64 -28.72 -21.47
N PHE A 10 -25.38 -29.12 -21.26
CA PHE A 10 -25.00 -30.55 -21.29
C PHE A 10 -23.74 -30.80 -20.47
N VAL A 11 -23.85 -31.81 -19.61
CA VAL A 11 -22.84 -32.39 -18.70
C VAL A 11 -21.87 -33.25 -19.52
N ILE A 12 -20.63 -33.44 -19.05
CA ILE A 12 -19.93 -34.74 -18.87
C ILE A 12 -18.49 -34.48 -18.41
N GLY A 13 -18.11 -35.12 -17.30
CA GLY A 13 -16.80 -35.02 -16.69
C GLY A 13 -15.73 -35.90 -17.35
N ALA A 14 -14.46 -35.58 -17.07
CA ALA A 14 -13.33 -36.47 -17.30
C ALA A 14 -12.47 -36.54 -16.02
N THR A 15 -12.29 -37.79 -15.61
CA THR A 15 -11.47 -38.43 -14.59
C THR A 15 -10.10 -37.86 -14.25
N ALA A 16 -9.71 -38.12 -13.01
CA ALA A 16 -8.46 -37.82 -12.33
C ALA A 16 -7.17 -38.23 -13.07
N MET A 17 -6.12 -37.43 -12.89
CA MET A 17 -4.73 -37.86 -12.96
C MET A 17 -3.97 -37.29 -11.76
N SER A 18 -3.61 -38.18 -10.83
CA SER A 18 -2.55 -37.95 -9.85
C SER A 18 -1.30 -38.67 -10.33
N PHE A 19 -0.23 -37.93 -10.63
CA PHE A 19 1.16 -38.40 -10.77
C PHE A 19 2.04 -37.24 -10.26
N ALA A 20 2.66 -37.36 -9.09
CA ALA A 20 3.97 -37.96 -8.80
C ALA A 20 5.15 -37.00 -9.08
N GLN A 21 6.08 -36.95 -8.12
CA GLN A 21 7.30 -36.14 -8.03
C GLN A 21 8.08 -35.97 -9.34
N GLY A 22 8.68 -34.79 -9.49
CA GLY A 22 9.94 -34.61 -10.19
C GLY A 22 9.85 -33.77 -11.46
N GLY A 23 10.50 -32.60 -11.45
CA GLY A 23 10.72 -31.80 -12.65
C GLY A 23 10.67 -30.31 -12.34
N GLY A 24 11.83 -29.72 -12.11
CA GLY A 24 11.96 -28.31 -11.78
C GLY A 24 11.51 -27.38 -12.91
N GLN A 25 10.94 -26.24 -12.54
CA GLN A 25 11.07 -25.00 -13.27
C GLN A 25 10.67 -23.84 -12.37
N GLY A 26 11.54 -22.84 -12.25
CA GLY A 26 11.21 -21.55 -11.67
C GLY A 26 12.08 -21.16 -10.50
N GLY A 27 13.37 -20.91 -10.76
CA GLY A 27 14.13 -20.05 -9.87
C GLY A 27 13.40 -18.72 -9.70
N GLN A 28 13.03 -18.36 -8.47
CA GLN A 28 12.68 -16.98 -8.13
C GLN A 28 13.96 -16.20 -7.85
N GLY A 29 14.77 -16.05 -8.90
CA GLY A 29 15.61 -14.87 -9.08
C GLY A 29 14.82 -13.89 -9.94
N GLY A 30 14.39 -12.76 -9.38
CA GLY A 30 13.67 -11.73 -10.12
C GLY A 30 13.01 -10.73 -9.20
N GLY A 31 13.76 -9.71 -8.78
CA GLY A 31 13.24 -8.65 -7.93
C GLY A 31 12.22 -7.76 -8.63
N GLN A 32 11.11 -7.45 -7.96
CA GLN A 32 10.46 -6.15 -8.08
C GLN A 32 9.40 -5.96 -6.99
N GLY A 33 9.54 -4.89 -6.21
CA GLY A 33 8.43 -4.33 -5.45
C GLY A 33 8.28 -4.84 -4.03
N GLY A 34 9.29 -4.60 -3.18
CA GLY A 34 9.11 -4.64 -1.73
C GLY A 34 7.84 -3.89 -1.34
N ASN A 35 7.02 -4.53 -0.50
CA ASN A 35 5.75 -4.06 0.04
C ASN A 35 5.48 -2.57 -0.26
N ARG A 36 4.71 -2.28 -1.30
CA ARG A 36 4.08 -0.96 -1.45
C ARG A 36 3.19 -0.78 -0.22
N MET A 37 3.75 -0.23 0.86
CA MET A 37 3.15 -0.05 2.20
C MET A 37 1.93 0.90 2.20
N GLY A 38 1.21 1.01 1.08
CA GLY A 38 0.07 1.89 0.87
C GLY A 38 -0.81 1.55 -0.34
N GLY A 39 -0.58 0.45 -1.08
CA GLY A 39 -1.39 0.11 -2.26
C GLY A 39 -1.16 1.05 -3.47
N THR A 40 -1.97 0.91 -4.51
CA THR A 40 -1.87 1.74 -5.74
C THR A 40 -2.34 3.18 -5.51
N PRO A 41 -1.95 4.16 -6.36
CA PRO A 41 -2.47 5.53 -6.29
C PRO A 41 -3.99 5.62 -6.26
N GLU A 42 -4.68 4.78 -7.04
CA GLU A 42 -6.14 4.72 -7.14
C GLU A 42 -6.74 4.22 -5.82
N GLN A 43 -6.14 3.18 -5.22
CA GLN A 43 -6.59 2.67 -3.92
C GLN A 43 -6.40 3.69 -2.80
N GLN A 44 -5.29 4.45 -2.84
CA GLN A 44 -5.05 5.55 -1.90
C GLN A 44 -6.10 6.65 -2.06
N ALA A 45 -6.35 7.09 -3.30
CA ALA A 45 -7.36 8.09 -3.60
C ALA A 45 -8.77 7.64 -3.23
N LYS A 46 -9.12 6.37 -3.46
CA LYS A 46 -10.42 5.80 -3.09
C LYS A 46 -10.64 5.78 -1.57
N ARG A 47 -9.62 5.42 -0.79
CA ARG A 47 -9.71 5.52 0.68
C ARG A 47 -9.94 6.96 1.13
N LEU A 48 -9.25 7.91 0.50
CA LEU A 48 -9.46 9.32 0.79
C LEU A 48 -10.85 9.80 0.39
N GLN A 49 -11.35 9.34 -0.76
CA GLN A 49 -12.71 9.61 -1.22
C GLN A 49 -13.75 9.13 -0.21
N THR A 50 -13.61 7.93 0.36
CA THR A 50 -14.52 7.44 1.39
C THR A 50 -14.44 8.25 2.68
N GLN A 51 -13.25 8.72 3.06
CA GLN A 51 -13.05 9.47 4.31
C GLN A 51 -13.54 10.92 4.24
N LEU A 52 -13.38 11.57 3.08
CA LEU A 52 -13.69 12.98 2.90
C LEU A 52 -14.89 13.23 1.97
N SER A 53 -15.55 12.17 1.50
CA SER A 53 -16.61 12.23 0.50
C SER A 53 -16.20 13.06 -0.72
N LEU A 54 -15.03 12.74 -1.30
CA LEU A 54 -14.51 13.48 -2.45
C LEU A 54 -15.42 13.33 -3.67
N THR A 55 -15.61 14.42 -4.41
CA THR A 55 -16.26 14.37 -5.73
C THR A 55 -15.39 13.60 -6.74
N ASP A 56 -15.97 13.21 -7.87
CA ASP A 56 -15.23 12.49 -8.92
C ASP A 56 -14.07 13.32 -9.49
N ASP A 57 -14.27 14.63 -9.65
CA ASP A 57 -13.22 15.56 -10.08
C ASP A 57 -12.08 15.66 -9.04
N GLN A 58 -12.42 15.73 -7.74
CA GLN A 58 -11.43 15.75 -6.67
C GLN A 58 -10.67 14.41 -6.63
N LEU A 59 -11.36 13.28 -6.75
CA LEU A 59 -10.77 11.95 -6.81
C LEU A 59 -9.77 11.83 -7.96
N ALA A 60 -10.13 12.26 -9.17
CA ALA A 60 -9.25 12.20 -10.33
C ALA A 60 -7.96 13.00 -10.11
N LYS A 61 -8.08 14.22 -9.57
CA LYS A 61 -6.92 15.08 -9.25
C LYS A 61 -6.05 14.50 -8.14
N VAL A 62 -6.65 13.97 -7.08
CA VAL A 62 -5.93 13.29 -5.98
C VAL A 62 -5.18 12.06 -6.50
N THR A 63 -5.80 11.26 -7.38
CA THR A 63 -5.16 10.08 -7.99
C THR A 63 -3.92 10.50 -8.79
N ALA A 64 -4.02 11.56 -9.58
CA ALA A 64 -2.89 12.11 -10.33
C ALA A 64 -1.75 12.60 -9.42
N ILE A 65 -2.08 13.23 -8.27
CA ILE A 65 -1.10 13.62 -7.26
C ILE A 65 -0.36 12.39 -6.71
N TYR A 66 -1.09 11.34 -6.29
CA TYR A 66 -0.47 10.12 -5.77
C TYR A 66 0.38 9.38 -6.82
N ALA A 67 -0.05 9.37 -8.08
CA ALA A 67 0.73 8.79 -9.16
C ALA A 67 2.06 9.54 -9.38
N ALA A 68 2.02 10.88 -9.37
CA ALA A 68 3.22 11.70 -9.47
C ALA A 68 4.17 11.50 -8.27
N ASP A 69 3.61 11.43 -7.07
CA ASP A 69 4.42 11.24 -5.85
C ASP A 69 5.03 9.84 -5.78
N THR A 70 4.36 8.82 -6.32
CA THR A 70 4.92 7.46 -6.43
C THR A 70 6.20 7.47 -7.27
N LYS A 71 6.20 8.17 -8.41
CA LYS A 71 7.41 8.31 -9.25
C LYS A 71 8.53 9.04 -8.51
N LYS A 72 8.21 10.12 -7.80
CA LYS A 72 9.21 10.87 -7.00
C LYS A 72 9.77 10.05 -5.86
N MET A 73 8.93 9.27 -5.19
CA MET A 73 9.32 8.34 -4.14
C MET A 73 10.32 7.32 -4.67
N ASP A 74 10.08 6.76 -5.86
CA ASP A 74 11.01 5.82 -6.49
C ASP A 74 12.34 6.50 -6.82
N SER A 75 12.33 7.71 -7.38
CA SER A 75 13.56 8.50 -7.59
C SER A 75 14.32 8.78 -6.28
N ILE A 76 13.62 9.13 -5.20
CA ILE A 76 14.24 9.36 -3.88
C ILE A 76 14.86 8.07 -3.34
N ARG A 77 14.17 6.93 -3.46
CA ARG A 77 14.69 5.63 -3.02
C ARG A 77 15.95 5.25 -3.77
N THR A 78 15.95 5.42 -5.09
CA THR A 78 17.13 5.16 -5.93
C THR A 78 18.27 6.11 -5.58
N ALA A 79 18.00 7.41 -5.45
CA ALA A 79 19.03 8.41 -5.15
C ALA A 79 19.63 8.26 -3.74
N ALA A 80 18.81 7.89 -2.75
CA ALA A 80 19.27 7.67 -1.38
C ALA A 80 20.14 6.41 -1.24
N ASN A 81 20.00 5.43 -2.14
CA ASN A 81 20.83 4.23 -2.20
C ASN A 81 21.01 3.51 -0.84
N GLY A 82 19.95 3.41 -0.05
CA GLY A 82 19.95 2.78 1.28
C GLY A 82 20.25 3.71 2.46
N ASP A 83 20.65 4.96 2.23
CA ASP A 83 20.78 5.97 3.28
C ASP A 83 19.40 6.40 3.81
N ARG A 84 19.10 5.97 5.04
CA ARG A 84 17.84 6.28 5.72
C ARG A 84 17.69 7.74 6.09
N GLN A 85 18.79 8.44 6.39
CA GLN A 85 18.75 9.85 6.76
C GLN A 85 18.48 10.69 5.51
N ALA A 86 19.19 10.41 4.41
CA ALA A 86 18.94 11.05 3.12
C ALA A 86 17.51 10.80 2.62
N MET A 87 17.03 9.54 2.73
CA MET A 87 15.65 9.21 2.38
C MET A 87 14.65 10.01 3.22
N THR A 88 14.84 10.08 4.54
CA THR A 88 13.93 10.80 5.44
C THR A 88 13.92 12.31 5.15
N ALA A 89 15.10 12.90 4.95
CA ALA A 89 15.26 14.31 4.61
C ALA A 89 14.57 14.66 3.28
N ALA A 90 14.72 13.80 2.25
CA ALA A 90 14.06 13.99 0.96
C ALA A 90 12.55 13.70 1.00
N MET A 91 12.09 12.84 1.92
CA MET A 91 10.67 12.49 2.05
C MET A 91 9.81 13.59 2.67
N GLN A 92 10.37 14.32 3.64
CA GLN A 92 9.72 15.43 4.33
C GLN A 92 9.09 16.46 3.36
N PRO A 93 9.85 17.07 2.43
CA PRO A 93 9.30 18.05 1.50
C PRO A 93 8.30 17.43 0.51
N LEU A 94 8.51 16.17 0.08
CA LEU A 94 7.55 15.47 -0.78
C LEU A 94 6.19 15.33 -0.09
N ARG A 95 6.18 14.88 1.17
CA ARG A 95 4.96 14.75 1.97
C ARG A 95 4.27 16.09 2.18
N LYS A 96 5.02 17.14 2.51
CA LYS A 96 4.46 18.49 2.66
C LYS A 96 3.80 18.96 1.35
N ALA A 97 4.51 18.86 0.23
CA ALA A 97 4.00 19.28 -1.07
C ALA A 97 2.75 18.49 -1.48
N GLN A 98 2.70 17.19 -1.19
CA GLN A 98 1.52 16.35 -1.39
C GLN A 98 0.34 16.86 -0.56
N THR A 99 0.52 17.09 0.74
CA THR A 99 -0.53 17.60 1.63
C THR A 99 -1.05 18.95 1.17
N ASP A 100 -0.16 19.88 0.80
CA ASP A 100 -0.54 21.21 0.32
C ASP A 100 -1.38 21.11 -0.96
N LYS A 101 -1.00 20.25 -1.91
CA LYS A 101 -1.78 20.03 -3.14
C LYS A 101 -3.13 19.39 -2.88
N ILE A 102 -3.21 18.40 -2.00
CA ILE A 102 -4.49 17.75 -1.67
C ILE A 102 -5.41 18.74 -0.98
N THR A 103 -4.93 19.46 0.05
CA THR A 103 -5.75 20.42 0.80
C THR A 103 -6.25 21.59 -0.04
N ALA A 104 -5.50 22.02 -1.06
CA ALA A 104 -5.96 23.02 -2.03
C ALA A 104 -7.16 22.56 -2.88
N LEU A 105 -7.40 21.24 -2.99
CA LEU A 105 -8.53 20.68 -3.73
C LEU A 105 -9.77 20.46 -2.86
N LEU A 106 -9.63 20.53 -1.53
CA LEU A 106 -10.70 20.25 -0.58
C LEU A 106 -11.57 21.47 -0.31
N THR A 107 -12.85 21.23 -0.03
CA THR A 107 -13.73 22.24 0.57
C THR A 107 -13.35 22.49 2.03
N ASP A 108 -13.86 23.57 2.62
CA ASP A 108 -13.52 23.91 4.01
C ASP A 108 -14.04 22.85 5.01
N GLU A 109 -15.21 22.26 4.75
CA GLU A 109 -15.74 21.14 5.52
C GLU A 109 -14.83 19.90 5.43
N GLN A 110 -14.35 19.57 4.23
CA GLN A 110 -13.43 18.44 4.01
C GLN A 110 -12.07 18.68 4.68
N LYS A 111 -11.55 19.92 4.67
CA LYS A 111 -10.31 20.30 5.37
C LYS A 111 -10.44 20.09 6.88
N ALA A 112 -11.59 20.40 7.47
CA ALA A 112 -11.83 20.18 8.89
C ALA A 112 -11.75 18.68 9.25
N THR A 113 -12.41 17.82 8.46
CA THR A 113 -12.34 16.36 8.62
C THR A 113 -10.91 15.83 8.41
N TRP A 114 -10.21 16.33 7.40
CA TRP A 114 -8.82 15.98 7.12
C TRP A 114 -7.89 16.34 8.28
N LYS A 115 -8.02 17.56 8.83
CA LYS A 115 -7.21 18.01 9.97
C LYS A 115 -7.43 17.13 11.20
N LYS A 116 -8.70 16.82 11.52
CA LYS A 116 -9.04 15.93 12.64
C LYS A 116 -8.43 14.52 12.47
N ALA A 117 -8.51 13.96 11.26
CA ALA A 117 -7.89 12.67 10.95
C ALA A 117 -6.36 12.69 11.13
N GLN A 118 -5.70 13.78 10.72
CA GLN A 118 -4.26 13.94 10.92
C GLN A 118 -3.88 14.08 12.39
N GLU A 119 -4.63 14.85 13.17
CA GLU A 119 -4.43 15.01 14.61
C GLU A 119 -4.60 13.68 15.34
N GLU A 120 -5.63 12.91 15.00
CA GLU A 120 -5.86 11.58 15.55
C GLU A 120 -4.73 10.62 15.19
N GLN A 121 -4.26 10.64 13.93
CA GLN A 121 -3.13 9.83 13.53
C GLN A 121 -1.84 10.23 14.27
N ALA A 122 -1.60 11.53 14.45
CA ALA A 122 -0.47 12.04 15.23
C ALA A 122 -0.58 11.61 16.71
N ALA A 123 -1.77 11.70 17.30
CA ALA A 123 -2.04 11.26 18.66
C ALA A 123 -1.83 9.74 18.81
N ARG A 124 -2.29 8.93 17.86
CA ARG A 124 -2.06 7.48 17.82
C ARG A 124 -0.57 7.15 17.70
N ARG A 125 0.20 7.91 16.92
CA ARG A 125 1.66 7.73 16.83
C ARG A 125 2.38 8.10 18.13
N ARG A 126 1.91 9.14 18.84
CA ARG A 126 2.44 9.53 20.15
C ARG A 126 2.12 8.49 21.23
N GLN A 127 0.90 7.94 21.21
CA GLN A 127 0.46 6.93 22.18
C GLN A 127 0.99 5.51 21.87
N GLY A 128 1.19 5.18 20.61
CA GLY A 128 1.81 3.92 20.15
C GLY A 128 3.34 3.97 20.05
N GLY A 129 3.97 5.03 20.59
CA GLY A 129 5.41 5.30 20.52
C GLY A 129 6.24 4.44 21.48
N GLY A 130 6.12 3.11 21.40
CA GLY A 130 6.88 2.18 22.25
C GLY A 130 7.01 0.74 21.72
N GLY A 131 6.79 0.47 20.44
CA GLY A 131 6.80 -0.90 19.92
C GLY A 131 7.24 -0.99 18.47
N GLY A 132 8.53 -0.78 18.22
CA GLY A 132 9.09 -0.83 16.87
C GLY A 132 10.59 -1.11 16.89
N GLN A 133 11.02 -2.01 17.78
CA GLN A 133 12.34 -2.61 17.71
C GLN A 133 12.34 -3.59 16.53
N GLY A 134 12.63 -3.05 15.35
CA GLY A 134 13.22 -3.85 14.30
C GLY A 134 14.61 -4.29 14.77
N GLY A 135 14.70 -5.52 15.25
CA GLY A 135 15.96 -6.18 15.60
C GLY A 135 15.74 -7.67 15.79
N GLN A 136 16.36 -8.47 14.91
CA GLN A 136 16.56 -9.94 14.97
C GLN A 136 15.30 -10.80 14.82
N GLN A 137 15.01 -11.38 13.65
CA GLN A 137 15.74 -12.51 13.03
C GLN A 137 16.12 -13.61 14.03
N GLY A 138 15.38 -14.72 13.95
CA GLY A 138 15.91 -16.08 14.04
C GLY A 138 16.82 -16.45 15.21
N GLY A 139 16.22 -17.02 16.26
CA GLY A 139 16.93 -17.83 17.24
C GLY A 139 15.91 -18.62 18.05
N THR A 140 15.75 -19.90 17.76
CA THR A 140 15.14 -20.83 18.71
C THR A 140 15.88 -20.72 20.05
N PRO A 141 15.19 -20.78 21.21
CA PRO A 141 15.88 -20.82 22.50
C PRO A 141 16.86 -22.01 22.52
N PRO A 142 18.07 -21.86 23.10
CA PRO A 142 18.96 -23.01 23.29
C PRO A 142 18.26 -24.05 24.20
N PRO A 143 18.46 -25.36 23.96
CA PRO A 143 17.90 -26.38 24.83
C PRO A 143 18.47 -26.25 26.26
N PRO A 144 17.70 -26.65 27.30
CA PRO A 144 18.19 -26.63 28.67
C PRO A 144 19.42 -27.55 28.82
N PRO A 145 20.36 -27.23 29.74
CA PRO A 145 21.48 -28.11 30.03
C PRO A 145 20.96 -29.46 30.51
N THR A 146 21.41 -30.53 29.86
CA THR A 146 21.29 -31.89 30.39
C THR A 146 22.27 -32.04 31.53
N GLU A 147 21.76 -32.27 32.75
CA GLU A 147 22.51 -32.96 33.81
C GLU A 147 22.58 -34.46 33.54
#